data_AF-A0A0C3SDX5-F1
#
_entry.id   AF-A0A0C3SDX5-F1
#
_cell.length_a   1.000
_cell.length_b   1.000
_cell.length_c   1.000
_cell.angle_alpha   90.00
_cell.angle_beta   90.00
_cell.angle_gamma   90.00
#
_symmetry.space_group_name_H-M   'P 1'
#
loop_
_entity.id
_entity.type
_entity.pdbx_description
1 polymer ?
#
loop_
_entity_poly.entity_id
_entity_poly.type
_entity_poly.pdbx_seq_one_letter_code
_entity_poly.pdbx_strand_id
1 'polypeptide(L)'
;MQRAAKQTRKVNRWNAYLHSQVEAFNQDLAPGHPRPKVHEIARGIRERWDVMTEGERVAATQDAVVELEEQRESRQTAKRESRVSTTRDIRSTLDAIEAELQDLYARTGAEILLVSVRSDVENFTAKPRIFTSSPRVADFFHTSTNRTVNEFSVKLQAYCVADVQAPIVSPTLSVQQQILEMKRKVKEVINEKLQECARPARMPRINYVDFETCITERHGIICDNWPLPNFCAPGSINSLTELEVLYRAWSTGVTTFRKLSLEEWRQFKERTLCRLPRFPRCNLKPDRALHLPQSPLQCLL
;
A
#
# COMPACT_ATOMS: atom_id res chain seq x y z
N MET A 1 7.13 41.55 -13.52
CA MET A 1 8.43 41.68 -12.82
C MET A 1 8.82 40.30 -12.31
N GLN A 2 9.78 39.63 -12.98
CA GLN A 2 10.37 38.39 -12.49
C GLN A 2 11.29 38.73 -11.33
N ARG A 3 11.05 38.18 -10.13
CA ARG A 3 12.13 38.09 -9.13
C ARG A 3 13.13 37.08 -9.67
N ALA A 4 14.28 37.58 -10.13
CA ALA A 4 15.43 36.77 -10.46
C ALA A 4 15.66 35.78 -9.32
N ALA A 5 15.79 34.49 -9.65
CA ALA A 5 16.30 33.49 -8.72
C ALA A 5 17.47 34.11 -7.96
N LYS A 6 17.37 34.11 -6.62
CA LYS A 6 18.33 34.78 -5.73
C LYS A 6 19.73 34.38 -6.20
N GLN A 7 20.42 35.28 -6.92
CA GLN A 7 21.71 34.95 -7.51
C GLN A 7 22.65 34.62 -6.36
N THR A 8 22.97 33.34 -6.21
CA THR A 8 23.99 32.90 -5.27
C THR A 8 25.28 33.55 -5.70
N ARG A 9 25.83 34.42 -4.85
CA ARG A 9 27.06 35.16 -5.14
C ARG A 9 28.16 34.15 -5.53
N LYS A 10 28.77 34.36 -6.68
CA LYS A 10 29.92 33.57 -7.17
C LYS A 10 30.96 33.45 -6.07
N VAL A 11 31.53 32.26 -5.89
CA VAL A 11 32.58 32.04 -4.89
C VAL A 11 33.73 33.01 -5.17
N ASN A 12 34.09 33.80 -4.16
CA ASN A 12 35.22 34.71 -4.28
C ASN A 12 36.51 33.90 -4.10
N ARG A 13 37.37 33.88 -5.11
CA ARG A 13 38.66 33.17 -5.10
C ARG A 13 39.56 33.57 -3.94
N TRP A 14 39.56 34.86 -3.57
CA TRP A 14 40.30 35.33 -2.39
C TRP A 14 39.78 34.66 -1.10
N ASN A 15 38.46 34.50 -0.95
CA ASN A 15 37.89 33.84 0.23
C ASN A 15 38.20 32.34 0.24
N ALA A 16 38.20 31.70 -0.93
CA ALA A 16 38.61 30.29 -1.05
C ALA A 16 40.08 30.10 -0.66
N TYR A 17 40.97 30.98 -1.16
CA TYR A 17 42.39 30.98 -0.81
C TYR A 17 42.64 31.26 0.68
N LEU A 18 41.95 32.25 1.24
CA LEU A 18 42.07 32.57 2.66
C LEU A 18 41.63 31.37 3.54
N HIS A 19 40.55 30.69 3.16
CA HIS A 19 40.08 29.52 3.89
C HIS A 19 41.10 28.37 3.83
N SER A 20 41.62 28.03 2.65
CA SER A 20 42.60 26.94 2.50
C SER A 20 43.91 27.23 3.24
N GLN A 21 44.38 28.48 3.22
CA GLN A 21 45.60 28.87 3.93
C GLN A 21 45.42 28.89 5.44
N VAL A 22 44.25 29.31 5.95
CA VAL A 22 43.94 29.25 7.38
C VAL A 22 43.80 27.80 7.85
N GLU A 23 43.23 26.93 7.01
CA GLU A 23 43.12 25.50 7.30
C GLU A 23 44.48 24.81 7.35
N ALA A 24 45.36 25.07 6.39
CA ALA A 24 46.75 24.59 6.42
C ALA A 24 47.49 25.06 7.68
N PHE A 25 47.36 26.35 8.03
CA PHE A 25 47.95 26.89 9.26
C PHE A 25 47.38 26.24 10.53
N ASN A 26 46.11 25.83 10.51
CA ASN A 26 45.49 25.13 11.62
C ASN A 26 45.91 23.66 11.74
N GLN A 27 46.27 23.01 10.63
CA GLN A 27 46.78 21.64 10.60
C GLN A 27 48.25 21.57 11.08
N ASP A 28 49.03 22.62 10.84
CA ASP A 28 50.44 22.72 11.27
C ASP A 28 50.62 23.09 12.76
N LEU A 29 49.54 23.38 13.49
CA LEU A 29 49.59 23.68 14.93
C LEU A 29 49.74 22.41 15.76
N ALA A 30 50.69 22.42 16.70
CA ALA A 30 50.85 21.34 17.67
C ALA A 30 49.58 21.18 18.56
N PRO A 31 49.23 19.94 18.96
CA PRO A 31 48.01 19.68 19.70
C PRO A 31 48.00 20.43 21.05
N GLY A 32 47.04 21.33 21.22
CA GLY A 32 46.84 22.12 22.44
C GLY A 32 47.09 23.62 22.29
N HIS A 33 47.66 24.10 21.18
CA HIS A 33 47.77 25.54 20.93
C HIS A 33 46.43 26.17 20.50
N PRO A 34 46.12 27.39 20.96
CA PRO A 34 44.91 28.08 20.58
C PRO A 34 44.93 28.42 19.08
N ARG A 35 43.81 28.21 18.40
CA ARG A 35 43.67 28.56 16.98
C ARG A 35 43.82 30.07 16.80
N PRO A 36 44.76 30.55 15.98
CA PRO A 36 44.96 31.96 15.71
C PRO A 36 43.72 32.57 15.03
N LYS A 37 43.44 33.84 15.32
CA LYS A 37 42.25 34.49 14.76
C LYS A 37 42.54 34.87 13.30
N VAL A 38 41.53 34.73 12.43
CA VAL A 38 41.68 34.96 10.98
C VAL A 38 42.30 36.32 10.65
N HIS A 39 41.96 37.38 11.39
CA HIS A 39 42.49 38.73 11.13
C HIS A 39 43.98 38.89 11.43
N GLU A 40 44.56 38.03 12.28
CA GLU A 40 45.98 38.06 12.66
C GLU A 40 46.85 37.49 11.53
N ILE A 41 46.35 36.49 10.81
CA ILE A 41 47.08 35.79 9.74
C ILE A 41 46.70 36.33 8.34
N ALA A 42 45.51 36.92 8.20
CA ALA A 42 45.00 37.40 6.92
C ALA A 42 45.90 38.42 6.24
N ARG A 43 46.66 39.23 7.01
CA ARG A 43 47.60 40.22 6.45
C ARG A 43 48.75 39.54 5.70
N GLY A 44 49.41 38.56 6.32
CA GLY A 44 50.51 37.82 5.69
C GLY A 44 50.05 36.88 4.58
N ILE A 45 48.80 36.39 4.62
CA ILE A 45 48.19 35.65 3.51
C ILE A 45 47.91 36.59 2.33
N ARG A 46 47.50 37.83 2.60
CA ARG A 46 47.20 38.82 1.55
C ARG A 46 48.44 39.28 0.81
N GLU A 47 49.53 39.54 1.52
CA GLU A 47 50.82 39.88 0.90
C GLU A 47 51.29 38.77 -0.05
N ARG A 48 51.14 37.49 0.33
CA ARG A 48 51.44 36.35 -0.55
C ARG A 48 50.53 36.29 -1.77
N TRP A 49 49.25 36.59 -1.60
CA TRP A 49 48.28 36.62 -2.71
C TRP A 49 48.55 37.76 -3.69
N ASP A 50 48.91 38.94 -3.19
CA ASP A 50 49.14 40.13 -4.02
C ASP A 50 50.39 39.97 -4.90
N VAL A 51 51.37 39.19 -4.47
CA VAL A 51 52.58 38.82 -5.25
C VAL A 51 52.31 37.76 -6.32
N MET A 52 51.33 36.87 -6.12
CA MET A 52 51.00 35.81 -7.09
C MET A 52 50.43 36.38 -8.39
N THR A 53 50.85 35.79 -9.52
CA THR A 53 50.26 36.07 -10.83
C THR A 53 48.85 35.49 -10.94
N GLU A 54 48.04 36.00 -11.87
CA GLU A 54 46.65 35.54 -12.02
C GLU A 54 46.56 34.04 -12.36
N GLY A 55 47.52 33.51 -13.12
CA GLY A 55 47.61 32.07 -13.42
C GLY A 55 47.88 31.21 -12.19
N GLU A 56 48.77 31.66 -11.30
CA GLU A 56 49.08 30.98 -10.03
C GLU A 56 47.90 31.06 -9.05
N ARG A 57 47.18 32.19 -9.02
CA ARG A 57 45.96 32.34 -8.22
C ARG A 57 44.86 31.38 -8.67
N VAL A 58 44.68 31.19 -9.97
CA VAL A 58 43.71 30.20 -10.50
C VAL A 58 44.14 28.79 -10.11
N ALA A 59 45.40 28.41 -10.35
CA ALA A 59 45.89 27.07 -10.01
C ALA A 59 45.77 26.76 -8.51
N ALA A 60 46.10 27.71 -7.63
CA ALA A 60 46.06 27.53 -6.18
C ALA A 60 44.63 27.53 -5.59
N THR A 61 43.63 27.99 -6.34
CA THR A 61 42.23 28.10 -5.85
C THR A 61 41.23 27.23 -6.59
N GLN A 62 41.63 26.58 -7.68
CA GLN A 62 40.72 25.79 -8.51
C GLN A 62 40.03 24.68 -7.70
N ASP A 63 40.82 23.87 -6.99
CA ASP A 63 40.30 22.75 -6.20
C ASP A 63 39.45 23.24 -5.01
N ALA A 64 39.89 24.29 -4.32
CA ALA A 64 39.17 24.88 -3.21
C ALA A 64 37.84 25.54 -3.64
N VAL A 65 37.75 26.09 -4.86
CA VAL A 65 36.51 26.64 -5.41
C VAL A 65 35.53 25.52 -5.73
N VAL A 66 35.99 24.43 -6.34
CA VAL A 66 35.15 23.25 -6.63
C VAL A 66 34.62 22.64 -5.34
N GLU A 67 35.48 22.41 -4.34
CA GLU A 67 35.06 21.87 -3.05
C GLU A 67 34.05 22.78 -2.33
N LEU A 68 34.24 24.10 -2.39
CA LEU A 68 33.28 25.06 -1.81
C LEU A 68 31.94 25.10 -2.57
N GLU A 69 31.94 24.85 -3.87
CA GLU A 69 30.72 24.71 -4.67
C GLU A 69 29.98 23.41 -4.31
N GLU A 70 30.69 22.29 -4.22
CA GLU A 70 30.14 21.00 -3.76
C GLU A 70 29.64 21.08 -2.31
N GLN A 71 30.34 21.78 -1.42
CA GLN A 71 29.90 22.03 -0.05
C GLN A 71 28.65 22.93 -0.01
N ARG A 72 28.46 23.84 -0.97
CA ARG A 72 27.24 24.67 -1.06
C ARG A 72 26.07 23.85 -1.58
N GLU A 73 26.27 23.05 -2.61
CA GLU A 73 25.25 22.15 -3.17
C GLU A 73 24.84 21.10 -2.15
N SER A 74 25.81 20.49 -1.46
CA SER A 74 25.53 19.58 -0.36
C SER A 74 24.85 20.28 0.81
N ARG A 75 25.15 21.55 1.16
CA ARG A 75 24.38 22.27 2.19
C ARG A 75 22.96 22.65 1.77
N GLN A 76 22.72 22.88 0.48
CA GLN A 76 21.37 23.12 -0.05
C GLN A 76 20.52 21.84 -0.02
N THR A 77 21.15 20.67 -0.16
CA THR A 77 20.48 19.37 -0.19
C THR A 77 20.60 18.57 1.11
N ALA A 78 21.52 18.96 2.00
CA ALA A 78 21.81 18.24 3.23
C ALA A 78 20.66 18.42 4.21
N LYS A 79 20.09 17.29 4.57
CA LYS A 79 19.09 17.10 5.60
C LYS A 79 19.70 17.36 6.99
N ARG A 80 20.03 18.62 7.31
CA ARG A 80 20.54 19.01 8.62
C ARG A 80 19.69 20.11 9.21
N GLU A 81 18.51 19.74 9.65
CA GLU A 81 17.59 20.71 10.20
C GLU A 81 16.74 20.11 11.32
N SER A 82 16.78 20.79 12.46
CA SER A 82 15.83 20.59 13.54
C SER A 82 14.39 20.64 13.00
N ARG A 83 13.48 19.84 13.56
CA ARG A 83 12.07 19.75 13.10
C ARG A 83 11.37 21.11 12.92
N VAL A 84 11.78 22.11 13.71
CA VAL A 84 11.24 23.47 13.67
C VAL A 84 11.67 24.23 12.41
N SER A 85 12.95 24.14 12.01
CA SER A 85 13.45 24.85 10.83
C SER A 85 12.87 24.27 9.55
N THR A 86 12.75 22.94 9.45
CA THR A 86 12.10 22.27 8.30
C THR A 86 10.64 22.68 8.16
N THR A 87 9.90 22.76 9.27
CA THR A 87 8.48 23.17 9.23
C THR A 87 8.34 24.64 8.82
N ARG A 88 9.27 25.50 9.27
CA ARG A 88 9.30 26.92 8.89
C ARG A 88 9.65 27.09 7.41
N ASP A 89 10.60 26.32 6.91
CA ASP A 89 11.04 26.36 5.52
C ASP A 89 9.93 25.92 4.56
N ILE A 90 9.27 24.79 4.86
CA ILE A 90 8.10 24.32 4.11
C ILE A 90 7.00 25.40 4.06
N ARG A 91 6.68 26.02 5.20
CA ARG A 91 5.66 27.08 5.25
C ARG A 91 6.05 28.27 4.40
N SER A 92 7.26 28.80 4.60
CA SER A 92 7.75 29.96 3.84
C SER A 92 7.78 29.70 2.34
N THR A 93 8.11 28.49 1.93
CA THR A 93 8.16 28.11 0.51
C THR A 93 6.76 27.94 -0.07
N LEU A 94 5.86 27.26 0.65
CA LEU A 94 4.47 27.11 0.20
C LEU A 94 3.74 28.45 0.13
N ASP A 95 3.96 29.36 1.07
CA ASP A 95 3.35 30.70 1.02
C ASP A 95 3.84 31.49 -0.21
N ALA A 96 5.12 31.34 -0.58
CA ALA A 96 5.65 31.95 -1.81
C ALA A 96 5.05 31.32 -3.08
N ILE A 97 4.87 30.00 -3.10
CA ILE A 97 4.22 29.29 -4.21
C ILE A 97 2.77 29.73 -4.35
N GLU A 98 2.01 29.81 -3.25
CA GLU A 98 0.62 30.25 -3.27
C GLU A 98 0.48 31.67 -3.83
N ALA A 99 1.38 32.59 -3.47
CA ALA A 99 1.39 33.94 -4.03
C ALA A 99 1.61 33.92 -5.56
N GLU A 100 2.58 33.15 -6.05
CA GLU A 100 2.85 33.03 -7.49
C GLU A 100 1.71 32.35 -8.25
N LEU A 101 1.05 31.35 -7.66
CA LEU A 101 -0.13 30.70 -8.25
C LEU A 101 -1.34 31.66 -8.29
N GLN A 102 -1.50 32.50 -7.27
CA GLN A 102 -2.52 33.53 -7.25
C GLN A 102 -2.26 34.59 -8.34
N ASP A 103 -1.01 35.02 -8.50
CA ASP A 103 -0.62 35.95 -9.57
C ASP A 103 -0.76 35.32 -10.97
N LEU A 104 -0.52 34.01 -11.10
CA LEU A 104 -0.77 33.27 -12.33
C LEU A 104 -2.25 33.26 -12.67
N TYR A 105 -3.11 32.91 -11.72
CA TYR A 105 -4.57 32.98 -11.89
C TYR A 105 -5.03 34.38 -12.29
N ALA A 106 -4.54 35.43 -11.63
CA ALA A 106 -4.91 36.81 -11.94
C ALA A 106 -4.52 37.23 -13.37
N ARG A 107 -3.38 36.74 -13.89
CA ARG A 107 -2.88 37.12 -15.23
C ARG A 107 -3.47 36.30 -16.37
N THR A 108 -3.77 35.02 -16.14
CA THR A 108 -4.13 34.09 -17.23
C THR A 108 -5.52 33.49 -17.08
N GLY A 109 -6.15 33.62 -15.92
CA GLY A 109 -7.40 32.94 -15.59
C GLY A 109 -7.23 31.43 -15.35
N ALA A 110 -5.99 30.94 -15.20
CA ALA A 110 -5.73 29.52 -14.95
C ALA A 110 -6.27 29.08 -13.58
N GLU A 111 -7.20 28.13 -13.58
CA GLU A 111 -7.77 27.55 -12.36
C GLU A 111 -6.85 26.47 -11.77
N ILE A 112 -6.51 26.60 -10.50
CA ILE A 112 -5.43 25.86 -9.85
C ILE A 112 -5.92 25.28 -8.52
N LEU A 113 -5.60 24.00 -8.29
CA LEU A 113 -5.69 23.32 -7.01
C LEU A 113 -4.29 22.88 -6.60
N LEU A 114 -3.85 23.27 -5.40
CA LEU A 114 -2.63 22.80 -4.77
C LEU A 114 -2.96 22.08 -3.46
N VAL A 115 -2.44 20.87 -3.31
CA VAL A 115 -2.52 20.08 -2.07
C VAL A 115 -1.11 19.64 -1.70
N SER A 116 -0.67 19.98 -0.49
CA SER A 116 0.61 19.55 0.06
C SER A 116 0.39 18.82 1.38
N VAL A 117 0.96 17.61 1.48
CA VAL A 117 0.87 16.73 2.65
C VAL A 117 2.27 16.33 3.11
N ARG A 118 2.41 16.01 4.41
CA ARG A 118 3.64 15.47 4.98
C ARG A 118 3.47 13.99 5.32
N SER A 119 4.47 13.17 5.03
CA SER A 119 4.56 11.74 5.39
C SER A 119 5.12 11.50 6.80
N ASP A 120 5.38 12.56 7.56
CA ASP A 120 6.05 12.47 8.85
C ASP A 120 5.08 12.10 9.98
N VAL A 121 5.26 10.90 10.55
CA VAL A 121 4.45 10.31 11.62
C VAL A 121 4.56 11.10 12.93
N GLU A 122 5.68 11.78 13.18
CA GLU A 122 5.89 12.47 14.46
C GLU A 122 5.19 13.83 14.53
N ASN A 123 4.69 14.32 13.39
CA ASN A 123 3.99 15.60 13.25
C ASN A 123 2.54 15.41 12.82
N PHE A 124 1.79 14.52 13.49
CA PHE A 124 0.34 14.34 13.25
C PHE A 124 -0.48 15.63 13.32
N THR A 125 0.01 16.66 14.02
CA THR A 125 -0.65 17.97 14.14
C THR A 125 -0.45 18.86 12.90
N ALA A 126 0.40 18.48 11.95
CA ALA A 126 0.62 19.25 10.73
C ALA A 126 -0.55 19.05 9.77
N LYS A 127 -1.49 20.01 9.75
CA LYS A 127 -2.62 20.03 8.81
C LYS A 127 -2.14 20.08 7.34
N PRO A 128 -2.80 19.37 6.39
CA PRO A 128 -2.52 19.54 4.97
C PRO A 128 -2.65 21.00 4.53
N ARG A 129 -1.74 21.47 3.67
CA ARG A 129 -1.87 22.79 3.04
C ARG A 129 -2.71 22.62 1.79
N ILE A 130 -3.77 23.42 1.70
CA ILE A 130 -4.68 23.44 0.56
C ILE A 130 -4.75 24.87 0.06
N PHE A 131 -4.60 25.04 -1.24
CA PHE A 131 -4.80 26.31 -1.93
C PHE A 131 -5.67 26.07 -3.17
N THR A 132 -6.60 26.99 -3.39
CA THR A 132 -7.47 27.01 -4.57
C THR A 132 -7.48 28.44 -5.10
N SER A 133 -7.25 28.61 -6.39
CA SER A 133 -7.31 29.92 -7.06
C SER A 133 -8.69 30.57 -6.96
N SER A 134 -9.75 29.78 -7.02
CA SER A 134 -11.13 30.24 -6.92
C SER A 134 -12.03 29.19 -6.25
N PRO A 135 -13.20 29.59 -5.71
CA PRO A 135 -14.18 28.66 -5.17
C PRO A 135 -14.68 27.62 -6.19
N ARG A 136 -14.68 27.97 -7.48
CA ARG A 136 -15.13 27.10 -8.57
C ARG A 136 -14.35 25.79 -8.63
N VAL A 137 -13.06 25.84 -8.30
CA VAL A 137 -12.20 24.65 -8.26
C VAL A 137 -12.64 23.70 -7.14
N ALA A 138 -12.96 24.25 -5.96
CA ALA A 138 -13.45 23.47 -4.84
C ALA A 138 -14.84 22.89 -5.13
N ASP A 139 -15.74 23.68 -5.73
CA ASP A 139 -17.09 23.25 -6.10
C ASP A 139 -17.07 22.15 -7.16
N PHE A 140 -16.22 22.28 -8.19
CA PHE A 140 -16.01 21.25 -9.20
C PHE A 140 -15.47 19.95 -8.57
N PHE A 141 -14.48 20.06 -7.68
CA PHE A 141 -13.93 18.90 -6.98
C PHE A 141 -15.01 18.20 -6.13
N HIS A 142 -15.81 18.98 -5.39
CA HIS A 142 -16.90 18.45 -4.60
C HIS A 142 -17.96 17.76 -5.46
N THR A 143 -18.38 18.41 -6.55
CA THR A 143 -19.40 17.88 -7.47
C THR A 143 -18.94 16.60 -8.16
N SER A 144 -17.66 16.51 -8.53
CA SER A 144 -17.11 15.34 -9.24
C SER A 144 -16.78 14.17 -8.31
N THR A 145 -16.32 14.42 -7.08
CA THR A 145 -15.85 13.37 -6.16
C THR A 145 -16.80 13.07 -5.01
N ASN A 146 -17.84 13.89 -4.84
CA ASN A 146 -18.74 13.90 -3.68
C ASN A 146 -17.97 13.99 -2.34
N ARG A 147 -16.86 14.72 -2.33
CA ARG A 147 -15.97 14.92 -1.17
C ARG A 147 -15.37 16.30 -1.19
N THR A 148 -15.09 16.84 -0.01
CA THR A 148 -14.35 18.10 0.09
C THR A 148 -12.86 17.87 -0.20
N VAL A 149 -12.18 18.90 -0.72
CA VAL A 149 -10.72 18.88 -0.92
C VAL A 149 -9.98 18.60 0.39
N ASN A 150 -10.54 19.05 1.52
CA ASN A 150 -9.99 18.80 2.85
C ASN A 150 -10.10 17.33 3.27
N GLU A 151 -11.23 16.67 3.03
CA GLU A 151 -11.34 15.22 3.27
C GLU A 151 -10.37 14.41 2.42
N PHE A 152 -10.20 14.82 1.15
CA PHE A 152 -9.23 14.22 0.26
C PHE A 152 -7.79 14.40 0.79
N SER A 153 -7.42 15.62 1.18
CA SER A 153 -6.06 15.92 1.65
C SER A 153 -5.71 15.22 2.96
N VAL A 154 -6.67 15.09 3.89
CA VAL A 154 -6.50 14.33 5.14
C VAL A 154 -6.28 12.84 4.83
N LYS A 155 -7.04 12.26 3.91
CA LYS A 155 -6.86 10.85 3.50
C LYS A 155 -5.53 10.63 2.79
N LEU A 156 -5.14 11.56 1.92
CA LEU A 156 -3.84 11.54 1.25
C LEU A 156 -2.70 11.62 2.28
N GLN A 157 -2.81 12.49 3.28
CA GLN A 157 -1.82 12.57 4.34
C GLN A 157 -1.75 11.29 5.17
N ALA A 158 -2.90 10.73 5.57
CA ALA A 158 -2.95 9.47 6.30
C ALA A 158 -2.29 8.33 5.50
N TYR A 159 -2.48 8.30 4.18
CA TYR A 159 -1.82 7.35 3.29
C TYR A 159 -0.29 7.55 3.26
N CYS A 160 0.18 8.80 3.14
CA CYS A 160 1.61 9.11 3.14
C CYS A 160 2.30 8.83 4.48
N VAL A 161 1.60 9.02 5.61
CA VAL A 161 2.10 8.72 6.96
C VAL A 161 2.14 7.22 7.22
N ALA A 162 1.21 6.45 6.66
CA ALA A 162 1.13 5.01 6.84
C ALA A 162 2.27 4.23 6.14
N ASP A 163 3.17 4.91 5.40
CA ASP A 163 4.31 4.36 4.66
C ASP A 163 4.08 2.94 4.12
N VAL A 164 3.00 2.79 3.34
CA VAL A 164 2.55 1.49 2.86
C VAL A 164 3.43 1.07 1.67
N GLN A 165 4.63 0.56 1.96
CA GLN A 165 5.43 -0.31 1.09
C GLN A 165 4.81 -1.71 0.93
N ALA A 166 3.55 -1.90 1.32
CA ALA A 166 2.81 -3.13 1.10
C ALA A 166 1.96 -3.03 -0.18
N PRO A 167 1.84 -4.11 -0.97
CA PRO A 167 0.96 -4.12 -2.13
C PRO A 167 -0.48 -3.86 -1.67
N ILE A 168 -0.99 -2.65 -1.92
CA ILE A 168 -2.37 -2.18 -1.81
C ILE A 168 -3.20 -3.01 -0.80
N VAL A 169 -2.95 -2.81 0.49
CA VAL A 169 -3.99 -3.00 1.50
C VAL A 169 -4.19 -1.64 2.14
N SER A 170 -4.95 -0.80 1.44
CA SER A 170 -5.38 0.48 1.97
C SER A 170 -6.12 0.26 3.29
N PRO A 171 -5.90 1.07 4.34
CA PRO A 171 -6.70 1.03 5.58
C PRO A 171 -8.12 1.60 5.36
N THR A 172 -8.59 1.63 4.12
CA THR A 172 -9.95 1.94 3.72
C THR A 172 -10.30 1.09 2.51
N LEU A 173 -10.12 -0.23 2.64
CA LEU A 173 -10.81 -1.16 1.75
C LEU A 173 -12.29 -0.74 1.73
N SER A 174 -12.84 -0.52 0.54
CA SER A 174 -14.28 -0.30 0.42
C SER A 174 -15.00 -1.45 1.13
N VAL A 175 -16.18 -1.22 1.70
CA VAL A 175 -16.94 -2.28 2.38
C VAL A 175 -17.05 -3.54 1.51
N GLN A 176 -17.13 -3.35 0.19
CA GLN A 176 -17.12 -4.44 -0.81
C GLN A 176 -15.80 -5.23 -0.84
N GLN A 177 -14.65 -4.56 -0.77
CA GLN A 177 -13.35 -5.23 -0.71
C GLN A 177 -13.15 -5.96 0.62
N GLN A 178 -13.61 -5.38 1.74
CA GLN A 178 -13.57 -6.06 3.04
C GLN A 178 -14.43 -7.33 3.02
N ILE A 179 -15.64 -7.25 2.45
CA ILE A 179 -16.51 -8.41 2.24
C ILE A 179 -15.80 -9.45 1.37
N LEU A 180 -15.15 -9.05 0.27
CA LEU A 180 -14.46 -9.97 -0.63
C LEU A 180 -13.28 -10.68 0.06
N GLU A 181 -12.49 -9.95 0.84
CA GLU A 181 -11.38 -10.51 1.60
C GLU A 181 -11.88 -11.47 2.69
N MET A 182 -12.94 -11.08 3.42
CA MET A 182 -13.55 -11.94 4.43
C MET A 182 -14.17 -13.20 3.82
N LYS A 183 -14.82 -13.10 2.65
CA LYS A 183 -15.30 -14.28 1.90
C LYS A 183 -14.15 -15.25 1.59
N ARG A 184 -12.99 -14.73 1.19
CA ARG A 184 -11.79 -15.54 0.93
C ARG A 184 -11.31 -16.23 2.20
N LYS A 185 -11.12 -15.48 3.30
CA LYS A 185 -10.65 -16.01 4.59
C LYS A 185 -11.57 -17.11 5.13
N VAL A 186 -12.88 -16.88 5.13
CA VAL A 186 -13.87 -17.87 5.57
C VAL A 186 -13.80 -19.13 4.69
N LYS A 187 -13.75 -18.97 3.37
CA LYS A 187 -13.66 -20.10 2.44
C LYS A 187 -12.39 -20.94 2.68
N GLU A 188 -11.26 -20.31 2.97
CA GLU A 188 -10.00 -20.99 3.26
C GLU A 188 -10.13 -21.84 4.53
N VAL A 189 -10.58 -21.24 5.64
CA VAL A 189 -10.74 -21.95 6.93
C VAL A 189 -11.72 -23.12 6.82
N ILE A 190 -12.86 -22.94 6.13
CA ILE A 190 -13.84 -24.02 5.97
C ILE A 190 -13.24 -25.17 5.15
N ASN A 191 -12.55 -24.88 4.04
CA ASN A 191 -11.94 -25.94 3.22
C ASN A 191 -10.82 -26.66 3.95
N GLU A 192 -10.01 -25.94 4.73
CA GLU A 192 -8.97 -26.51 5.57
C GLU A 192 -9.58 -27.49 6.60
N LYS A 193 -10.57 -27.03 7.36
CA LYS A 193 -11.27 -27.87 8.36
C LYS A 193 -11.95 -29.08 7.73
N LEU A 194 -12.56 -28.92 6.56
CA LEU A 194 -13.15 -30.06 5.84
C LEU A 194 -12.08 -31.06 5.42
N GLN A 195 -10.95 -30.58 4.87
CA GLN A 195 -9.88 -31.44 4.38
C GLN A 195 -9.15 -32.15 5.53
N GLU A 196 -9.04 -31.52 6.71
CA GLU A 196 -8.59 -32.15 7.95
C GLU A 196 -9.50 -33.32 8.33
N CYS A 197 -10.82 -33.10 8.35
CA CYS A 197 -11.79 -34.13 8.69
C CYS A 197 -11.85 -35.24 7.65
N ALA A 198 -11.73 -34.92 6.36
CA ALA A 198 -11.87 -35.88 5.26
C ALA A 198 -10.66 -36.82 5.06
N ARG A 199 -9.52 -36.60 5.73
CA ARG A 199 -8.33 -37.47 5.57
C ARG A 199 -8.69 -38.95 5.81
N PRO A 200 -8.24 -39.88 4.95
CA PRO A 200 -7.24 -39.74 3.87
C PRO A 200 -7.77 -39.28 2.50
N ALA A 201 -9.08 -39.05 2.34
CA ALA A 201 -9.66 -38.65 1.05
C ALA A 201 -9.37 -37.17 0.71
N ARG A 202 -9.11 -36.88 -0.57
CA ARG A 202 -8.96 -35.50 -1.09
C ARG A 202 -10.32 -35.01 -1.57
N MET A 203 -10.82 -33.91 -1.00
CA MET A 203 -12.14 -33.37 -1.34
C MET A 203 -12.03 -32.17 -2.28
N PRO A 204 -12.50 -32.27 -3.54
CA PRO A 204 -12.48 -31.16 -4.48
C PRO A 204 -13.71 -30.27 -4.29
N ARG A 205 -13.65 -29.35 -3.31
CA ARG A 205 -14.65 -28.29 -3.01
C ARG A 205 -15.95 -28.76 -2.35
N ILE A 206 -16.51 -27.88 -1.51
CA ILE A 206 -17.81 -28.09 -0.84
C ILE A 206 -18.95 -27.75 -1.80
N ASN A 207 -19.91 -28.67 -1.95
CA ASN A 207 -21.23 -28.35 -2.48
C ASN A 207 -22.15 -28.00 -1.30
N TYR A 208 -22.60 -26.75 -1.23
CA TYR A 208 -23.48 -26.26 -0.17
C TYR A 208 -24.96 -26.58 -0.42
N VAL A 209 -25.37 -26.75 -1.68
CA VAL A 209 -26.77 -27.03 -2.05
C VAL A 209 -27.12 -28.49 -1.77
N ASP A 210 -26.29 -29.42 -2.26
CA ASP A 210 -26.47 -30.85 -2.05
C ASP A 210 -25.46 -31.41 -1.04
N PHE A 211 -25.24 -30.68 0.05
CA PHE A 211 -24.25 -31.07 1.06
C PHE A 211 -24.50 -32.48 1.60
N GLU A 212 -25.76 -32.80 1.90
CA GLU A 212 -26.18 -34.10 2.43
C GLU A 212 -25.86 -35.25 1.45
N THR A 213 -26.17 -35.10 0.16
CA THR A 213 -25.97 -36.15 -0.85
C THR A 213 -24.52 -36.26 -1.31
N CYS A 214 -23.85 -35.12 -1.54
CA CYS A 214 -22.48 -35.13 -2.05
C CYS A 214 -21.42 -35.41 -0.98
N ILE A 215 -21.65 -34.98 0.26
CA ILE A 215 -20.64 -35.03 1.32
C ILE A 215 -21.07 -35.99 2.43
N THR A 216 -22.25 -35.83 3.02
CA THR A 216 -22.67 -36.67 4.14
C THR A 216 -22.90 -38.12 3.73
N GLU A 217 -23.54 -38.38 2.61
CA GLU A 217 -23.79 -39.75 2.15
C GLU A 217 -22.49 -40.47 1.74
N ARG A 218 -21.58 -39.79 1.03
CA ARG A 218 -20.35 -40.39 0.49
C ARG A 218 -19.23 -40.52 1.51
N HIS A 219 -19.07 -39.51 2.36
CA HIS A 219 -17.92 -39.40 3.26
C HIS A 219 -18.31 -39.47 4.75
N GLY A 220 -19.61 -39.48 5.05
CA GLY A 220 -20.09 -39.51 6.44
C GLY A 220 -19.75 -38.24 7.21
N ILE A 221 -19.58 -37.09 6.55
CA ILE A 221 -19.21 -35.84 7.22
C ILE A 221 -20.45 -34.97 7.40
N ILE A 222 -20.64 -34.46 8.62
CA ILE A 222 -21.66 -33.47 8.98
C ILE A 222 -21.01 -32.18 9.47
N CYS A 223 -21.74 -31.07 9.37
CA CYS A 223 -21.36 -29.78 9.94
C CYS A 223 -22.20 -29.53 11.18
N ASP A 224 -21.54 -29.48 12.35
CA ASP A 224 -22.19 -29.22 13.63
C ASP A 224 -22.10 -27.72 13.97
N ASN A 225 -23.17 -27.18 14.57
CA ASN A 225 -23.27 -25.80 15.09
C ASN A 225 -22.97 -24.70 14.06
N TRP A 226 -23.59 -24.76 12.88
CA TRP A 226 -23.52 -23.65 11.93
C TRP A 226 -24.17 -22.38 12.52
N PRO A 227 -23.48 -21.22 12.53
CA PRO A 227 -23.91 -20.06 13.33
C PRO A 227 -24.97 -19.19 12.64
N LEU A 228 -25.27 -19.44 11.36
CA LEU A 228 -26.26 -18.69 10.58
C LEU A 228 -27.55 -19.49 10.44
N PRO A 229 -28.71 -18.84 10.22
CA PRO A 229 -30.00 -19.53 10.12
C PRO A 229 -30.06 -20.51 8.94
N ASN A 230 -29.36 -20.22 7.85
CA ASN A 230 -29.31 -21.07 6.66
C ASN A 230 -27.86 -21.52 6.39
N PHE A 231 -27.70 -22.80 6.06
CA PHE A 231 -26.43 -23.33 5.58
C PHE A 231 -26.21 -22.91 4.13
N CYS A 232 -25.28 -21.97 3.90
CA CYS A 232 -25.05 -21.36 2.59
C CYS A 232 -23.57 -21.16 2.30
N ALA A 233 -23.25 -21.00 1.01
CA ALA A 233 -21.90 -20.72 0.58
C ALA A 233 -21.47 -19.31 1.06
N PRO A 234 -20.24 -19.13 1.57
CA PRO A 234 -19.74 -17.81 1.98
C PRO A 234 -19.83 -16.75 0.87
N GLY A 235 -19.75 -17.17 -0.40
CA GLY A 235 -19.90 -16.28 -1.55
C GLY A 235 -21.26 -15.59 -1.66
N SER A 236 -22.32 -16.20 -1.11
CA SER A 236 -23.69 -15.68 -1.13
C SER A 236 -23.98 -14.66 -0.02
N ILE A 237 -23.12 -14.61 1.01
CA ILE A 237 -23.30 -13.73 2.17
C ILE A 237 -22.79 -12.34 1.82
N ASN A 238 -23.63 -11.30 1.93
CA ASN A 238 -23.23 -9.92 1.62
C ASN A 238 -23.09 -9.03 2.87
N SER A 239 -23.30 -9.58 4.06
CA SER A 239 -23.11 -8.89 5.33
C SER A 239 -21.71 -9.18 5.90
N LEU A 240 -20.95 -8.13 6.21
CA LEU A 240 -19.62 -8.27 6.81
C LEU A 240 -19.72 -8.90 8.21
N THR A 241 -20.72 -8.50 9.00
CA THR A 241 -20.94 -9.02 10.36
C THR A 241 -21.24 -10.51 10.35
N GLU A 242 -22.05 -10.99 9.40
CA GLU A 242 -22.33 -12.44 9.26
C GLU A 242 -21.08 -13.23 8.87
N LEU A 243 -20.23 -12.68 8.00
CA LEU A 243 -18.95 -13.29 7.62
C LEU A 243 -17.96 -13.34 8.80
N GLU A 244 -17.92 -12.30 9.63
CA GLU A 244 -17.07 -12.26 10.83
C GLU A 244 -17.53 -13.26 11.89
N VAL A 245 -18.84 -13.34 12.14
CA VAL A 245 -19.42 -14.35 13.06
C VAL A 245 -19.09 -15.74 12.56
N LEU A 246 -19.27 -16.00 11.27
CA LEU A 246 -18.94 -17.28 10.66
C LEU A 246 -17.44 -17.60 10.79
N TYR A 247 -16.56 -16.65 10.47
CA TYR A 247 -15.11 -16.81 10.65
C TYR A 247 -14.73 -17.16 12.09
N ARG A 248 -15.25 -16.39 13.07
CA ARG A 248 -14.99 -16.62 14.49
C ARG A 248 -15.50 -17.97 14.96
N ALA A 249 -16.69 -18.40 14.52
CA ALA A 249 -17.25 -19.70 14.90
C ALA A 249 -16.37 -20.87 14.44
N TRP A 250 -15.77 -20.77 13.25
CA TRP A 250 -14.80 -21.76 12.76
C TRP A 250 -13.45 -21.68 13.48
N SER A 251 -12.93 -20.48 13.74
CA SER A 251 -11.64 -20.31 14.44
C SER A 251 -11.68 -20.73 15.90
N THR A 252 -12.81 -20.52 16.58
CA THR A 252 -13.02 -20.91 17.98
C THR A 252 -13.40 -22.38 18.14
N GLY A 253 -13.72 -23.08 17.05
CA GLY A 253 -14.15 -24.47 17.07
C GLY A 253 -15.60 -24.66 17.56
N VAL A 254 -16.41 -23.59 17.61
CA VAL A 254 -17.85 -23.72 17.86
C VAL A 254 -18.50 -24.49 16.73
N THR A 255 -18.19 -24.11 15.49
CA THR A 255 -18.59 -24.83 14.27
C THR A 255 -17.48 -25.79 13.88
N THR A 256 -17.82 -27.06 13.71
CA THR A 256 -16.84 -28.09 13.34
C THR A 256 -17.42 -29.07 12.32
N PHE A 257 -16.53 -29.69 11.54
CA PHE A 257 -16.88 -30.87 10.78
C PHE A 257 -16.62 -32.10 11.62
N ARG A 258 -17.59 -33.02 11.64
CA ARG A 258 -17.48 -34.28 12.37
C ARG A 258 -17.77 -35.44 11.44
N LYS A 259 -17.00 -36.52 11.59
CA LYS A 259 -17.29 -37.81 10.95
C LYS A 259 -18.37 -38.54 11.76
N LEU A 260 -19.41 -38.97 11.08
CA LEU A 260 -20.43 -39.85 11.62
C LEU A 260 -19.83 -41.21 11.96
N SER A 261 -20.28 -41.79 13.06
CA SER A 261 -20.02 -43.20 13.35
C SER A 261 -20.77 -44.09 12.34
N LEU A 262 -20.38 -45.36 12.25
CA LEU A 262 -21.07 -46.33 11.38
C LEU A 262 -22.57 -46.46 11.71
N GLU A 263 -22.93 -46.35 12.98
CA GLU A 263 -24.32 -46.40 13.45
C GLU A 263 -25.08 -45.14 13.06
N GLU A 264 -24.50 -43.95 13.30
CA GLU A 264 -25.12 -42.69 12.91
C GLU A 264 -25.28 -42.59 11.38
N TRP A 265 -24.31 -43.09 10.62
CA TRP A 265 -24.37 -43.09 9.16
C TRP A 265 -25.45 -44.05 8.61
N ARG A 266 -25.66 -45.21 9.25
CA ARG A 266 -26.77 -46.11 8.92
C ARG A 266 -28.13 -45.46 9.21
N GLN A 267 -28.28 -44.84 10.38
CA GLN A 267 -29.50 -44.11 10.73
C GLN A 267 -29.75 -42.93 9.77
N PHE A 268 -28.70 -42.23 9.35
CA PHE A 268 -28.79 -41.19 8.34
C PHE A 268 -29.30 -41.76 7.01
N LYS A 269 -28.71 -42.87 6.52
CA LYS A 269 -29.17 -43.53 5.29
C LYS A 269 -30.63 -43.99 5.37
N GLU A 270 -31.05 -44.56 6.49
CA GLU A 270 -32.44 -44.97 6.70
C GLU A 270 -33.41 -43.77 6.63
N ARG A 271 -33.07 -42.65 7.28
CA ARG A 271 -33.86 -41.41 7.22
C ARG A 271 -33.93 -40.83 5.80
N THR A 272 -32.82 -40.85 5.07
CA THR A 272 -32.76 -40.34 3.69
C THR A 272 -33.51 -41.23 2.71
N LEU A 273 -33.45 -42.56 2.88
CA LEU A 273 -34.23 -43.53 2.10
C LEU A 273 -35.74 -43.40 2.32
N CYS A 274 -36.18 -43.06 3.53
CA CYS A 274 -37.58 -42.76 3.82
C CYS A 274 -38.08 -41.43 3.22
N ARG A 275 -37.18 -40.50 2.87
CA ARG A 275 -37.50 -39.19 2.28
C ARG A 275 -37.52 -39.20 0.74
N LEU A 276 -36.97 -40.23 0.09
CA LEU A 276 -37.07 -40.34 -1.36
C LEU A 276 -38.53 -40.65 -1.75
N PRO A 277 -39.13 -39.92 -2.72
CA PRO A 277 -40.42 -40.32 -3.26
C PRO A 277 -40.28 -41.74 -3.79
N ARG A 278 -41.14 -42.66 -3.32
CA ARG A 278 -41.29 -43.99 -3.92
C ARG A 278 -41.62 -43.77 -5.40
N PHE A 279 -40.67 -44.02 -6.28
CA PHE A 279 -40.93 -43.98 -7.72
C PHE A 279 -42.10 -44.93 -8.01
N PRO A 280 -43.10 -44.50 -8.81
CA PRO A 280 -44.15 -45.42 -9.25
C PRO A 280 -43.48 -46.54 -10.04
N ARG A 281 -43.89 -47.79 -9.75
CA ARG A 281 -43.44 -48.99 -10.47
C ARG A 281 -43.44 -48.70 -11.97
N CYS A 282 -42.27 -48.76 -12.60
CA CYS A 282 -42.18 -48.71 -14.06
C CYS A 282 -43.05 -49.84 -14.62
N ASN A 283 -44.13 -49.46 -15.30
CA ASN A 283 -44.91 -50.35 -16.14
C ASN A 283 -43.99 -50.87 -17.24
N LEU A 284 -43.59 -52.14 -17.13
CA LEU A 284 -43.15 -52.94 -18.25
C LEU A 284 -44.24 -52.89 -19.33
N LYS A 285 -43.99 -52.15 -20.41
CA LYS A 285 -44.63 -52.45 -21.69
C LYS A 285 -43.77 -53.52 -22.39
N PRO A 286 -44.36 -54.63 -22.83
CA PRO A 286 -43.65 -55.61 -23.64
C PRO A 286 -43.61 -55.05 -25.06
N ASP A 287 -42.43 -54.77 -25.59
CA ASP A 287 -42.31 -54.49 -27.02
C ASP A 287 -41.21 -55.34 -27.66
N ARG A 288 -41.71 -56.20 -28.55
CA ARG A 288 -41.15 -56.54 -29.87
C ARG A 288 -39.84 -57.33 -29.91
N ALA A 289 -40.06 -58.64 -30.06
CA ALA A 289 -39.52 -59.46 -31.14
C ALA A 289 -38.06 -59.19 -31.53
N LEU A 290 -37.18 -60.00 -30.94
CA LEU A 290 -35.86 -60.33 -31.45
C LEU A 290 -36.01 -60.91 -32.87
N HIS A 291 -35.74 -60.11 -33.90
CA HIS A 291 -35.28 -60.62 -35.19
C HIS A 291 -33.76 -60.78 -35.13
N LEU A 292 -33.33 -62.02 -34.95
CA LEU A 292 -31.99 -62.51 -35.24
C LEU A 292 -31.66 -62.29 -36.73
N PRO A 293 -30.48 -61.76 -37.07
CA PRO A 293 -29.78 -62.16 -38.28
C PRO A 293 -28.77 -63.26 -37.95
N GLN A 294 -28.84 -64.30 -38.78
CA GLN A 294 -28.03 -65.51 -38.78
C GLN A 294 -26.54 -65.20 -38.97
N SER A 295 -25.69 -66.04 -38.38
CA SER A 295 -24.28 -66.10 -38.75
C SER A 295 -24.11 -66.61 -40.19
N PRO A 296 -22.96 -66.30 -40.80
CA PRO A 296 -22.24 -67.34 -41.53
C PRO A 296 -20.83 -67.50 -40.97
N LEU A 297 -20.48 -68.76 -40.74
CA LEU A 297 -19.14 -69.26 -40.48
C LEU A 297 -18.21 -69.05 -41.70
N GLN A 298 -16.94 -68.80 -41.37
CA GLN A 298 -15.72 -69.27 -42.04
C GLN A 298 -15.37 -68.77 -43.46
N CYS A 299 -14.16 -68.19 -43.59
CA CYS A 299 -13.07 -68.74 -44.42
C CYS A 299 -11.77 -67.91 -44.29
N LEU A 300 -10.65 -68.62 -44.48
CA LEU A 300 -9.23 -68.23 -44.65
C LEU A 300 -8.37 -68.17 -43.37
N LEU A 301 -7.22 -68.84 -43.19
CA LEU A 301 -6.31 -69.66 -44.04
C LEU A 301 -6.29 -69.39 -45.55
#